data_AF-A0A926IRC1-F1
#
_entry.id   AF-A0A926IRC1-F1
#
_cell.length_a   1.000
_cell.length_b   1.000
_cell.length_c   1.000
_cell.angle_alpha   90.00
_cell.angle_beta   90.00
_cell.angle_gamma   90.00
#
_symmetry.space_group_name_H-M   'P 1'
#
loop_
_entity.id
_entity.type
_entity.pdbx_description
1 polymer ?
#
loop_
_entity_poly.entity_id
_entity_poly.type
_entity_poly.pdbx_seq_one_letter_code
_entity_poly.pdbx_strand_id
1 'polypeptide(L)' 'LTIEQAIEWINDDEVVEVTPAAVRLRKRILDHSRRKTSQKTPS' A
#
# COMPACT_ATOMS: atom_id res chain seq x y z
N LEU A 1 8.92 7.02 -10.61
CA LEU A 1 7.91 7.36 -9.59
C LEU A 1 8.59 8.32 -8.62
N THR A 2 8.09 9.55 -8.51
CA THR A 2 8.58 10.48 -7.48
C THR A 2 7.87 10.18 -6.16
N ILE A 3 8.43 10.64 -5.04
CA ILE A 3 7.85 10.37 -3.72
C ILE A 3 6.50 11.09 -3.59
N GLU A 4 6.44 12.31 -4.09
CA GLU A 4 5.25 13.17 -4.08
C GLU A 4 4.10 12.51 -4.85
N GLN A 5 4.37 12.05 -6.07
CA GLN A 5 3.37 11.33 -6.86
C GLN A 5 3.00 9.98 -6.21
N ALA A 6 3.93 9.28 -5.55
CA ALA A 6 3.59 8.04 -4.86
C ALA A 6 2.63 8.27 -3.69
N ILE A 7 2.78 9.39 -2.97
CA ILE A 7 1.94 9.75 -1.82
C ILE A 7 0.56 10.21 -2.26
N GLU A 8 0.45 10.94 -3.37
CA GLU A 8 -0.85 11.39 -3.88
C GLU A 8 -1.73 10.24 -4.42
N TRP A 9 -1.12 9.17 -4.92
CA TRP A 9 -1.82 8.08 -5.62
C TRP A 9 -2.03 6.81 -4.79
N ILE A 10 -1.62 6.80 -3.52
CA ILE A 10 -1.71 5.61 -2.66
C ILE A 10 -3.09 5.45 -2.01
N ASN A 11 -3.56 4.21 -1.88
CA ASN A 11 -4.80 3.88 -1.16
C ASN A 11 -4.55 3.56 0.34
N ASP A 12 -5.60 3.58 1.17
CA ASP A 12 -5.52 3.28 2.62
C ASP A 12 -5.00 1.86 2.94
N ASP A 13 -5.11 0.93 2.01
CA ASP A 13 -4.61 -0.44 2.15
C ASP A 13 -3.21 -0.64 1.53
N GLU A 14 -2.56 0.45 1.13
CA GLU A 14 -1.25 0.49 0.48
C GLU A 14 -0.24 1.31 1.30
N VAL A 15 1.05 1.07 1.03
CA VAL A 15 2.20 1.75 1.66
C VAL A 15 3.26 2.08 0.60
N VAL A 16 3.91 3.23 0.73
CA VAL A 16 5.07 3.60 -0.08
C VAL A 16 6.33 3.11 0.62
N GLU A 17 7.07 2.20 0.00
CA GLU A 17 8.38 1.77 0.45
C GLU A 17 9.45 2.65 -0.21
N VAL A 18 10.17 3.42 0.60
CA VAL A 18 11.22 4.34 0.14
C VAL A 18 12.58 3.81 0.57
N THR A 19 13.46 3.62 -0.40
CA THR A 19 14.88 3.30 -0.18
C THR A 19 15.73 4.27 -0.99
N PRO A 20 17.03 4.46 -0.66
CA PRO A 20 17.90 5.33 -1.45
C PRO A 20 18.02 4.94 -2.93
N ALA A 21 17.78 3.66 -3.25
CA ALA A 21 17.86 3.14 -4.60
C ALA A 21 16.54 3.17 -5.37
N ALA A 22 15.38 3.18 -4.68
CA ALA A 22 14.08 3.08 -5.33
C ALA A 22 12.91 3.47 -4.41
N VAL A 23 11.82 3.91 -5.04
CA VAL A 23 10.49 4.12 -4.45
C VAL A 23 9.52 3.09 -5.04
N ARG A 24 8.79 2.36 -4.19
CA ARG A 24 7.86 1.30 -4.58
C ARG A 24 6.51 1.43 -3.88
N LEU A 25 5.43 1.03 -4.54
CA LEU A 25 4.10 0.90 -3.94
C LEU A 25 3.85 -0.56 -3.55
N ARG A 26 3.31 -0.79 -2.36
CA ARG A 26 3.08 -2.14 -1.83
C ARG A 26 1.78 -2.21 -1.05
N LYS A 27 1.07 -3.35 -1.08
CA LYS A 27 -0.07 -3.58 -0.19
C LYS A 27 0.40 -3.67 1.26
N ARG A 28 -0.33 -3.05 2.19
CA ARG A 28 -0.12 -3.15 3.64
C ARG A 28 -0.18 -4.60 4.12
N ILE A 29 -1.10 -5.37 3.55
CA ILE A 29 -1.22 -6.81 3.79
C ILE A 29 -0.75 -7.54 2.53
N LEU A 30 0.38 -8.24 2.62
CA LEU A 30 0.90 -9.02 1.50
C LEU A 30 0.09 -10.28 1.22
N ASP A 31 -0.39 -10.94 2.27
CA ASP A 31 -1.17 -12.15 2.14
C ASP A 31 -2.52 -11.85 1.47
N HIS A 32 -2.77 -12.50 0.34
CA HIS A 32 -3.96 -12.25 -0.48
C HIS A 32 -5.26 -12.69 0.23
N SER A 33 -5.21 -13.77 1.01
CA SER A 33 -6.37 -14.29 1.74
C SER A 33 -6.77 -13.36 2.87
N ARG A 34 -5.80 -12.83 3.61
CA ARG A 34 -6.01 -11.86 4.69
C ARG A 34 -6.48 -10.50 4.17
N ARG A 35 -6.04 -10.06 2.99
CA ARG A 35 -6.53 -8.82 2.35
C ARG A 35 -8.05 -8.80 2.22
N LYS A 36 -8.65 -9.89 1.73
CA LYS A 36 -10.12 -9.98 1.54
C LYS A 36 -10.89 -9.92 2.85
N THR A 37 -10.31 -10.41 3.94
CA THR A 37 -10.95 -10.38 5.26
C THR A 37 -10.81 -9.01 5.91
N SER A 38 -9.65 -8.35 5.78
CA SER A 38 -9.45 -7.01 6.34
C SER A 38 -10.23 -5.90 5.61
N GLN A 39 -10.67 -6.15 4.37
CA GLN A 39 -11.60 -5.25 3.65
C GLN A 39 -13.06 -5.41 4.09
N LYS A 40 -13.39 -6.43 4.92
CA LYS A 40 -14.72 -6.56 5.52
C LYS A 40 -14.76 -5.68 6.76
N THR A 41 -15.24 -4.46 6.60
CA THR A 41 -15.57 -3.57 7.71
C THR A 41 -16.52 -4.31 8.67
N PRO A 42 -16.24 -4.38 9.98
CA PRO A 42 -17.23 -4.87 10.93
C PRO A 42 -18.44 -3.91 10.87
N SER A 43 -19.60 -4.43 10.47
CA SER A 43 -20.89 -3.73 10.58
C SER A 43 -21.34 -3.65 12.03
#